data_AF-A0A8H6RCB8-F1
#
_entry.id   AF-A0A8H6RCB8-F1
#
_cell.length_a   1.000
_cell.length_b   1.000
_cell.length_c   1.000
_cell.angle_alpha   90.00
_cell.angle_beta   90.00
_cell.angle_gamma   90.00
#
_symmetry.space_group_name_H-M   'P 1'
#
loop_
_entity.id
_entity.type
_entity.pdbx_description
1 polymer ?
#
loop_
_entity_poly.entity_id
_entity_poly.type
_entity_poly.pdbx_seq_one_letter_code
_entity_poly.pdbx_strand_id
1 'polypeptide(L)'
;MRESQYIALSYCWGTSEMEWDIIINDSTFGLTDNLHSFLQAVVAGSVPISTALWVDAICINQQDTKEKGLQVQSMWQVYENAAEVISWIGEPQPLYETAFKFINDLGSQAKNVNASSVGKLMETNKLTKPERNVIDAVISLTENGYFQRMWIVQEMLNAKRVTLYAGPLSCSMNDLGILLSLLEEMKGEGAEMLDVAASAQEVMWEYMLMQSTDRTPGADVNYAFSAAIGDTINRKCSDVRDKIYALAGLPSVRRLDLAADLTPDYSISVEELYVRSLAYYETQFERQGELPSAWVVRDSVQQIAGTLGIVPDSSAFRAWLRQTTTDNGQAVRLSSGRQVDCSGIIMQDLVTNGPLTRSEEPEFYYRGISGAWFQI
;
A
#
# COMPACT_ATOMS: atom_id res chain seq x y z
N MET A 1 24.08 -15.85 1.87
CA MET A 1 22.61 -15.99 1.88
C MET A 1 22.24 -16.64 0.56
N ARG A 2 21.39 -17.69 0.53
CA ARG A 2 20.90 -18.20 -0.76
C ARG A 2 19.99 -17.11 -1.33
N GLU A 3 20.30 -16.62 -2.52
CA GLU A 3 19.36 -15.79 -3.27
C GLU A 3 18.04 -16.55 -3.38
N SER A 4 16.95 -15.87 -3.09
CA SER A 4 15.63 -16.45 -3.14
C SER A 4 15.34 -17.00 -4.54
N GLN A 5 14.77 -18.19 -4.62
CA GLN A 5 14.64 -18.95 -5.85
C GLN A 5 13.25 -18.83 -6.50
N TYR A 6 12.49 -17.77 -6.24
CA TYR A 6 11.15 -17.62 -6.83
C TYR A 6 10.83 -16.20 -7.27
N ILE A 7 9.93 -16.12 -8.23
CA ILE A 7 9.27 -14.90 -8.70
C ILE A 7 7.86 -14.87 -8.08
N ALA A 8 7.41 -13.70 -7.63
CA ALA A 8 6.03 -13.52 -7.18
C ALA A 8 5.21 -12.80 -8.26
N LEU A 9 3.98 -13.24 -8.48
CA LEU A 9 3.02 -12.55 -9.33
C LEU A 9 2.24 -11.51 -8.52
N SER A 10 2.06 -10.33 -9.12
CA SER A 10 1.16 -9.28 -8.69
C SER A 10 0.24 -8.96 -9.86
N TYR A 11 -1.06 -9.17 -9.71
CA TYR A 11 -2.03 -9.04 -10.80
C TYR A 11 -3.44 -8.76 -10.27
N CYS A 12 -4.31 -8.22 -11.13
CA CYS A 12 -5.73 -8.12 -10.78
C CYS A 12 -6.40 -9.48 -10.87
N TRP A 13 -7.09 -9.91 -9.81
CA TRP A 13 -7.88 -11.14 -9.86
C TRP A 13 -9.00 -11.08 -10.91
N GLY A 14 -9.54 -9.88 -11.16
CA GLY A 14 -10.57 -9.67 -12.17
C GLY A 14 -11.95 -10.13 -11.68
N THR A 15 -12.72 -10.75 -12.57
CA THR A 15 -14.02 -11.34 -12.25
C THR A 15 -13.87 -12.57 -11.34
N SER A 16 -14.91 -12.93 -10.60
CA SER A 16 -14.94 -14.17 -9.81
C SER A 16 -15.25 -15.42 -10.65
N GLU A 17 -15.40 -15.27 -11.95
CA GLU A 17 -15.74 -16.36 -12.87
C GLU A 17 -14.49 -17.16 -13.20
N MET A 18 -14.52 -18.45 -12.84
CA MET A 18 -13.46 -19.40 -13.18
C MET A 18 -13.78 -19.99 -14.55
N GLU A 19 -13.19 -19.40 -15.59
CA GLU A 19 -13.48 -19.74 -16.99
C GLU A 19 -12.53 -20.81 -17.56
N TRP A 20 -11.42 -21.04 -16.88
CA TRP A 20 -10.32 -21.88 -17.37
C TRP A 20 -9.88 -22.88 -16.31
N ASP A 21 -9.34 -24.02 -16.74
CA ASP A 21 -8.83 -25.07 -15.85
C ASP A 21 -7.36 -25.36 -16.13
N ILE A 22 -6.59 -25.60 -15.06
CA ILE A 22 -5.24 -26.17 -15.12
C ILE A 22 -5.13 -27.40 -14.22
N ILE A 23 -4.07 -28.18 -14.41
CA ILE A 23 -3.75 -29.34 -13.57
C ILE A 23 -2.59 -28.98 -12.65
N ILE A 24 -2.80 -29.07 -11.34
CA ILE A 24 -1.78 -28.90 -10.30
C ILE A 24 -1.76 -30.18 -9.45
N ASN A 25 -0.63 -30.90 -9.43
CA ASN A 25 -0.47 -32.15 -8.68
C ASN A 25 -1.63 -33.14 -8.90
N ASP A 26 -1.96 -33.40 -10.17
CA ASP A 26 -3.06 -34.27 -10.61
C ASP A 26 -4.47 -33.82 -10.21
N SER A 27 -4.63 -32.58 -9.74
CA SER A 27 -5.91 -31.98 -9.37
C SER A 27 -6.25 -30.82 -10.30
N THR A 28 -7.52 -30.74 -10.71
CA THR A 28 -8.03 -29.60 -11.49
C THR A 28 -8.15 -28.36 -10.61
N PHE A 29 -7.65 -27.23 -11.10
CA PHE A 29 -7.75 -25.93 -10.45
C PHE A 29 -8.29 -24.89 -11.44
N GLY A 30 -9.36 -24.21 -11.04
CA GLY A 30 -10.00 -23.17 -11.86
C GLY A 30 -9.26 -21.84 -11.79
N LEU A 31 -9.16 -21.15 -12.93
CA LEU A 31 -8.50 -19.86 -13.09
C LEU A 31 -9.46 -18.79 -13.60
N THR A 32 -9.23 -17.56 -13.17
CA THR A 32 -9.80 -16.38 -13.82
C THR A 32 -9.09 -16.10 -15.14
N ASP A 33 -9.77 -15.37 -16.04
CA ASP A 33 -9.23 -15.04 -17.37
C ASP A 33 -7.88 -14.31 -17.31
N ASN A 34 -7.72 -13.39 -16.35
CA ASN A 34 -6.48 -12.64 -16.22
C ASN A 34 -5.29 -13.51 -15.77
N LEU A 35 -5.51 -14.49 -14.88
CA LEU A 35 -4.44 -15.42 -14.49
C LEU A 35 -4.14 -16.41 -15.60
N HIS A 36 -5.15 -16.86 -16.33
CA HIS A 36 -4.97 -17.74 -17.48
C HIS A 36 -4.15 -17.06 -18.59
N SER A 37 -4.48 -15.82 -18.98
CA SER A 37 -3.72 -15.06 -19.98
C SER A 37 -2.26 -14.84 -19.56
N PHE A 38 -2.02 -14.55 -18.28
CA PHE A 38 -0.66 -14.49 -17.73
C PHE A 38 0.10 -15.82 -17.94
N LEU A 39 -0.49 -16.95 -17.53
CA LEU A 39 0.16 -18.26 -17.69
C LEU A 39 0.39 -18.61 -19.16
N GLN A 40 -0.51 -18.23 -20.06
CA GLN A 40 -0.31 -18.38 -21.50
C GLN A 40 0.89 -17.54 -21.98
N ALA A 41 1.03 -16.30 -21.51
CA ALA A 41 2.17 -15.45 -21.86
C ALA A 41 3.50 -16.04 -21.35
N VAL A 42 3.50 -16.70 -20.18
CA VAL A 42 4.65 -17.46 -19.68
C VAL A 42 4.97 -18.65 -20.59
N VAL A 43 3.96 -19.46 -20.96
CA VAL A 43 4.14 -20.63 -21.84
C VAL A 43 4.62 -20.22 -23.24
N ALA A 44 4.13 -19.09 -23.76
CA ALA A 44 4.55 -18.53 -25.04
C ALA A 44 5.97 -17.94 -25.02
N GLY A 45 6.57 -17.78 -23.83
CA GLY A 45 7.91 -17.18 -23.65
C GLY A 45 7.92 -15.66 -23.69
N SER A 46 6.75 -15.01 -23.73
CA SER A 46 6.62 -13.54 -23.65
C SER A 46 7.01 -13.02 -22.26
N VAL A 47 6.71 -13.80 -21.22
CA VAL A 47 7.13 -13.52 -19.84
C VAL A 47 8.18 -14.56 -19.43
N PRO A 48 9.46 -14.17 -19.29
CA PRO A 48 10.54 -15.11 -19.03
C PRO A 48 10.54 -15.58 -17.57
N ILE A 49 10.04 -16.79 -17.31
CA ILE A 49 10.09 -17.43 -16.00
C ILE A 49 10.92 -18.71 -16.10
N SER A 50 12.06 -18.72 -15.39
CA SER A 50 13.00 -19.86 -15.36
C SER A 50 13.15 -20.48 -13.97
N THR A 51 12.32 -20.06 -13.02
CA THR A 51 12.40 -20.44 -11.61
C THR A 51 10.99 -20.67 -11.04
N ALA A 52 10.89 -20.99 -9.75
CA ALA A 52 9.58 -21.16 -9.12
C ALA A 52 8.75 -19.87 -9.21
N LEU A 53 7.44 -20.02 -9.44
CA LEU A 53 6.49 -18.91 -9.51
C LEU A 53 5.51 -19.03 -8.35
N TRP A 54 5.38 -17.97 -7.57
CA TRP A 54 4.37 -17.84 -6.53
C TRP A 54 3.20 -17.01 -7.07
N VAL A 55 1.99 -17.58 -6.97
CA VAL A 55 0.73 -16.94 -7.34
C VAL A 55 -0.22 -17.09 -6.17
N ASP A 56 -0.70 -15.98 -5.60
CA ASP A 56 -1.57 -15.97 -4.42
C ASP A 56 -2.80 -16.88 -4.56
N ALA A 57 -3.50 -16.83 -5.70
CA ALA A 57 -4.67 -17.65 -5.96
C ALA A 57 -4.38 -19.16 -5.92
N ILE A 58 -3.17 -19.58 -6.29
CA ILE A 58 -2.76 -20.98 -6.36
C ILE A 58 -2.07 -21.42 -5.06
N CYS A 59 -1.19 -20.58 -4.51
CA CYS A 59 -0.32 -20.93 -3.38
C CYS A 59 -0.99 -20.76 -2.01
N ILE A 60 -2.10 -20.03 -1.94
CA ILE A 60 -2.88 -19.85 -0.71
C ILE A 60 -4.18 -20.63 -0.86
N ASN A 61 -4.51 -21.47 0.13
CA ASN A 61 -5.81 -22.12 0.16
C ASN A 61 -6.92 -21.10 0.42
N GLN A 62 -7.56 -20.64 -0.66
CA GLN A 62 -8.58 -19.60 -0.59
C GLN A 62 -9.85 -20.02 0.18
N GLN A 63 -10.05 -21.34 0.38
CA GLN A 63 -11.19 -21.90 1.08
C GLN A 63 -10.95 -22.07 2.59
N ASP A 64 -9.71 -22.02 3.05
CA ASP A 64 -9.38 -22.05 4.47
C ASP A 64 -9.12 -20.62 4.97
N THR A 65 -10.13 -20.00 5.59
CA THR A 65 -10.03 -18.64 6.13
C THR A 65 -8.91 -18.48 7.16
N LYS A 66 -8.57 -19.55 7.91
CA LYS A 66 -7.48 -19.49 8.91
C LYS A 66 -6.13 -19.49 8.22
N GLU A 67 -5.92 -20.39 7.26
CA GLU A 67 -4.70 -20.40 6.44
C GLU A 67 -4.56 -19.09 5.68
N LYS A 68 -5.63 -18.64 5.01
CA LYS A 68 -5.66 -17.37 4.29
C LYS A 68 -5.26 -16.20 5.19
N GLY A 69 -5.82 -16.12 6.40
CA GLY A 69 -5.44 -15.10 7.37
C GLY A 69 -3.94 -15.12 7.66
N LEU A 70 -3.37 -16.29 7.95
CA LEU A 70 -1.93 -16.45 8.20
C LEU A 70 -1.07 -16.11 6.98
N GLN A 71 -1.47 -16.52 5.77
CA GLN A 71 -0.74 -16.22 4.54
C GLN A 71 -0.77 -14.73 4.22
N VAL A 72 -1.92 -14.07 4.38
CA VAL A 72 -2.07 -12.63 4.18
C VAL A 72 -1.22 -11.86 5.20
N GLN A 73 -1.13 -12.32 6.46
CA GLN A 73 -0.22 -11.76 7.46
C GLN A 73 1.26 -11.85 7.03
N SER A 74 1.64 -12.92 6.34
CA SER A 74 2.99 -13.16 5.83
C SER A 74 3.22 -12.64 4.40
N MET A 75 2.24 -11.98 3.78
CA MET A 75 2.32 -11.61 2.37
C MET A 75 3.49 -10.65 2.09
N TRP A 76 3.84 -9.77 3.03
CA TRP A 76 5.01 -8.88 2.88
C TRP A 76 6.31 -9.69 2.76
N GLN A 77 6.43 -10.80 3.49
CA GLN A 77 7.61 -11.68 3.43
C GLN A 77 7.71 -12.33 2.06
N VAL A 78 6.58 -12.68 1.45
CA VAL A 78 6.55 -13.28 0.12
C VAL A 78 7.11 -12.30 -0.92
N TYR A 79 6.64 -11.05 -0.92
CA TYR A 79 7.12 -10.05 -1.88
C TYR A 79 8.54 -9.56 -1.56
N GLU A 80 8.90 -9.41 -0.28
CA GLU A 80 10.25 -9.04 0.17
C GLU A 80 11.28 -10.10 -0.17
N ASN A 81 10.93 -11.37 -0.01
CA ASN A 81 11.82 -12.45 -0.31
C ASN A 81 11.84 -12.82 -1.79
N ALA A 82 10.87 -12.45 -2.63
CA ALA A 82 10.92 -12.75 -4.05
C ALA A 82 12.22 -12.24 -4.71
N ALA A 83 12.74 -12.97 -5.70
CA ALA A 83 13.85 -12.50 -6.52
C ALA A 83 13.42 -11.31 -7.38
N GLU A 84 12.18 -11.35 -7.84
CA GLU A 84 11.51 -10.35 -8.66
C GLU A 84 10.00 -10.50 -8.47
N VAL A 85 9.30 -9.37 -8.62
CA VAL A 85 7.84 -9.33 -8.68
C VAL A 85 7.44 -8.98 -10.10
N ILE A 86 6.64 -9.85 -10.72
CA ILE A 86 6.01 -9.58 -12.01
C ILE A 86 4.67 -8.90 -11.76
N SER A 87 4.54 -7.66 -12.23
CA SER A 87 3.30 -6.89 -12.25
C SER A 87 2.58 -7.15 -13.58
N TRP A 88 1.52 -7.94 -13.58
CA TRP A 88 0.77 -8.28 -14.79
C TRP A 88 -0.54 -7.48 -14.90
N ILE A 89 -0.69 -6.72 -15.99
CA ILE A 89 -1.86 -5.86 -16.23
C ILE A 89 -2.79 -6.34 -17.35
N GLY A 90 -2.58 -7.57 -17.83
CA GLY A 90 -3.37 -8.19 -18.91
C GLY A 90 -2.74 -8.01 -20.28
N GLU A 91 -3.55 -8.23 -21.33
CA GLU A 91 -3.13 -8.03 -22.72
C GLU A 91 -2.95 -6.54 -23.07
N PRO A 92 -2.08 -6.20 -24.05
CA PRO A 92 -1.85 -4.82 -24.46
C PRO A 92 -3.12 -4.13 -24.96
N GLN A 93 -3.34 -2.90 -24.52
CA GLN A 93 -4.38 -2.03 -25.07
C GLN A 93 -3.82 -1.12 -26.18
N PRO A 94 -4.68 -0.53 -27.03
CA PRO A 94 -4.27 0.52 -27.94
C PRO A 94 -3.49 1.60 -27.17
N LEU A 95 -2.30 1.96 -27.66
CA LEU A 95 -1.32 2.88 -27.07
C LEU A 95 -0.26 2.27 -26.13
N TYR A 96 -0.43 1.05 -25.61
CA TYR A 96 0.56 0.49 -24.67
C TYR A 96 1.96 0.38 -25.29
N GLU A 97 2.08 -0.05 -26.54
CA GLU A 97 3.37 -0.09 -27.24
C GLU A 97 4.11 1.25 -27.22
N THR A 98 3.39 2.36 -27.44
CA THR A 98 3.93 3.72 -27.37
C THR A 98 4.43 4.05 -25.97
N ALA A 99 3.65 3.73 -24.93
CA ALA A 99 4.03 3.97 -23.55
C ALA A 99 5.27 3.15 -23.16
N PHE A 100 5.23 1.82 -23.35
CA PHE A 100 6.32 0.91 -22.99
C PHE A 100 7.62 1.25 -23.71
N LYS A 101 7.56 1.58 -25.01
CA LYS A 101 8.74 2.01 -25.77
C LYS A 101 9.37 3.26 -25.15
N PHE A 102 8.56 4.30 -24.90
CA PHE A 102 9.08 5.55 -24.34
C PHE A 102 9.66 5.35 -22.94
N ILE A 103 8.98 4.57 -22.09
CA ILE A 103 9.45 4.24 -20.74
C ILE A 103 10.84 3.57 -20.80
N ASN A 104 11.02 2.58 -21.67
CA ASN A 104 12.29 1.88 -21.82
C ASN A 104 13.42 2.75 -22.39
N ASP A 105 13.09 3.61 -23.37
CA ASP A 105 14.03 4.58 -23.92
C ASP A 105 14.48 5.60 -22.86
N LEU A 106 13.54 6.06 -22.02
CA LEU A 106 13.80 6.96 -20.91
C LEU A 106 14.68 6.30 -19.83
N GLY A 107 14.34 5.06 -19.43
CA GLY A 107 15.13 4.27 -18.49
C GLY A 107 16.57 4.04 -18.97
N SER A 108 16.75 3.82 -20.26
CA SER A 108 18.07 3.68 -20.88
C SER A 108 18.87 4.99 -20.84
N GLN A 109 18.22 6.14 -21.10
CA GLN A 109 18.84 7.46 -20.96
C GLN A 109 19.26 7.74 -19.51
N ALA A 110 18.41 7.42 -18.53
CA ALA A 110 18.69 7.56 -17.11
C ALA A 110 19.92 6.78 -16.64
N LYS A 111 20.03 5.51 -17.06
CA LYS A 111 21.18 4.66 -16.74
C LYS A 111 22.48 5.23 -17.33
N ASN A 112 22.43 5.78 -18.54
CA ASN A 112 23.62 6.34 -19.21
C ASN A 112 24.18 7.59 -18.52
N VAL A 113 23.37 8.35 -17.78
CA VAL A 113 23.80 9.55 -17.07
C VAL A 113 24.03 9.32 -15.57
N ASN A 114 23.93 8.07 -15.11
CA ASN A 114 24.06 7.68 -13.69
C ASN A 114 23.25 8.57 -12.73
N ALA A 115 22.07 8.99 -13.17
CA ALA A 115 21.22 9.82 -12.35
C ALA A 115 20.46 8.93 -11.36
N SER A 116 20.69 9.16 -10.07
CA SER A 116 20.00 8.49 -8.96
C SER A 116 18.60 9.06 -8.69
N SER A 117 18.24 10.17 -9.34
CA SER A 117 16.97 10.86 -9.15
C SER A 117 16.56 11.63 -10.40
N VAL A 118 15.25 11.86 -10.56
CA VAL A 118 14.66 12.62 -11.67
C VAL A 118 15.20 14.05 -11.71
N GLY A 119 15.44 14.68 -10.55
CA GLY A 119 16.06 16.00 -10.47
C GLY A 119 17.46 16.06 -11.11
N LYS A 120 18.35 15.13 -10.76
CA LYS A 120 19.69 15.03 -11.40
C LYS A 120 19.59 14.74 -12.90
N LEU A 121 18.58 13.96 -13.29
CA LEU A 121 18.28 13.61 -14.68
C LEU A 121 17.87 14.84 -15.51
N MET A 122 17.02 15.70 -14.95
CA MET A 122 16.57 16.94 -15.61
C MET A 122 17.70 17.97 -15.76
N GLU A 123 18.57 18.11 -14.74
CA GLU A 123 19.74 19.00 -14.80
C GLU A 123 20.67 18.69 -15.98
N THR A 124 20.67 17.45 -16.47
CA THR A 124 21.49 17.09 -17.63
C THR A 124 21.02 17.71 -18.94
N ASN A 125 19.77 18.20 -19.04
CA ASN A 125 19.12 18.63 -20.28
C ASN A 125 19.17 17.58 -21.43
N LYS A 126 19.45 16.31 -21.10
CA LYS A 126 19.57 15.21 -22.07
C LYS A 126 18.33 14.33 -22.14
N LEU A 127 17.31 14.63 -21.35
CA LEU A 127 16.07 13.88 -21.35
C LEU A 127 15.19 14.26 -22.54
N THR A 128 14.74 13.23 -23.24
CA THR A 128 13.66 13.38 -24.23
C THR A 128 12.36 13.70 -23.48
N LYS A 129 11.76 14.86 -23.74
CA LYS A 129 10.45 15.20 -23.18
C LYS A 129 9.37 14.36 -23.88
N PRO A 130 8.37 13.83 -23.15
CA PRO A 130 7.28 13.08 -23.75
C PRO A 130 6.42 13.98 -24.64
N GLU A 131 6.13 13.51 -25.85
CA GLU A 131 5.14 14.12 -26.73
C GLU A 131 3.72 13.82 -26.24
N ARG A 132 2.72 14.55 -26.75
CA ARG A 132 1.31 14.41 -26.31
C ARG A 132 0.78 12.97 -26.45
N ASN A 133 1.11 12.28 -27.53
CA ASN A 133 0.71 10.88 -27.74
C ASN A 133 1.32 9.92 -26.70
N VAL A 134 2.52 10.22 -26.18
CA VAL A 134 3.14 9.45 -25.10
C VAL A 134 2.40 9.71 -23.79
N ILE A 135 2.05 10.96 -23.53
CA ILE A 135 1.26 11.34 -22.34
C ILE A 135 -0.09 10.60 -22.36
N ASP A 136 -0.81 10.65 -23.48
CA ASP A 136 -2.09 9.95 -23.65
C ASP A 136 -1.92 8.42 -23.47
N ALA A 137 -0.82 7.85 -23.97
CA ALA A 137 -0.50 6.44 -23.81
C ALA A 137 -0.22 6.04 -22.35
N VAL A 138 0.48 6.89 -21.59
CA VAL A 138 0.77 6.66 -20.17
C VAL A 138 -0.48 6.83 -19.31
N ILE A 139 -1.36 7.78 -19.65
CA ILE A 139 -2.67 7.92 -19.01
C ILE A 139 -3.46 6.63 -19.19
N SER A 140 -3.62 6.15 -20.43
CA SER A 140 -4.29 4.87 -20.72
C SER A 140 -3.67 3.67 -19.97
N LEU A 141 -2.34 3.63 -19.87
CA LEU A 141 -1.62 2.61 -19.09
C LEU A 141 -1.96 2.67 -17.60
N THR A 142 -1.92 3.86 -17.00
CA THR A 142 -2.11 4.08 -15.56
C THR A 142 -3.57 4.05 -15.11
N GLU A 143 -4.52 4.21 -16.03
CA GLU A 143 -5.95 3.99 -15.80
C GLU A 143 -6.32 2.50 -15.61
N ASN A 144 -5.40 1.59 -15.93
CA ASN A 144 -5.60 0.16 -15.70
C ASN A 144 -5.94 -0.11 -14.21
N GLY A 145 -6.97 -0.92 -13.97
CA GLY A 145 -7.48 -1.23 -12.63
C GLY A 145 -6.43 -1.82 -11.68
N TYR A 146 -5.31 -2.34 -12.22
CA TYR A 146 -4.15 -2.76 -11.45
C TYR A 146 -3.61 -1.69 -10.51
N PHE A 147 -3.37 -0.48 -11.02
CA PHE A 147 -2.82 0.63 -10.23
C PHE A 147 -3.79 1.15 -9.15
N GLN A 148 -5.05 0.75 -9.23
CA GLN A 148 -6.06 1.12 -8.25
C GLN A 148 -6.11 0.14 -7.07
N ARG A 149 -5.51 -1.05 -7.14
CA ARG A 149 -5.61 -2.05 -6.06
C ARG A 149 -4.93 -1.57 -4.78
N MET A 150 -5.52 -1.85 -3.62
CA MET A 150 -4.91 -1.53 -2.33
C MET A 150 -3.64 -2.36 -2.07
N TRP A 151 -3.69 -3.65 -2.38
CA TRP A 151 -2.60 -4.58 -2.09
C TRP A 151 -1.32 -4.32 -2.90
N ILE A 152 -1.42 -3.67 -4.06
CA ILE A 152 -0.28 -3.33 -4.92
C ILE A 152 0.81 -2.55 -4.16
N VAL A 153 0.40 -1.76 -3.16
CA VAL A 153 1.27 -0.95 -2.31
C VAL A 153 2.28 -1.86 -1.61
N GLN A 154 1.81 -2.88 -0.91
CA GLN A 154 2.67 -3.84 -0.22
C GLN A 154 3.45 -4.73 -1.19
N GLU A 155 2.82 -5.12 -2.31
CA GLU A 155 3.39 -5.99 -3.34
C GLU A 155 4.61 -5.33 -4.00
N MET A 156 4.54 -4.02 -4.26
CA MET A 156 5.60 -3.24 -4.90
C MET A 156 6.65 -2.73 -3.92
N LEU A 157 6.23 -2.19 -2.78
CA LEU A 157 7.13 -1.50 -1.86
C LEU A 157 8.04 -2.45 -1.06
N ASN A 158 7.62 -3.70 -0.88
CA ASN A 158 8.50 -4.72 -0.30
C ASN A 158 9.42 -5.38 -1.35
N ALA A 159 9.11 -5.27 -2.64
CA ALA A 159 9.83 -5.98 -3.68
C ALA A 159 11.27 -5.46 -3.87
N LYS A 160 12.20 -6.39 -4.12
CA LYS A 160 13.58 -6.04 -4.52
C LYS A 160 13.66 -5.48 -5.93
N ARG A 161 12.83 -6.01 -6.84
CA ARG A 161 12.72 -5.62 -8.24
C ARG A 161 11.29 -5.87 -8.71
N VAL A 162 10.76 -4.96 -9.50
CA VAL A 162 9.42 -5.06 -10.08
C VAL A 162 9.48 -4.79 -11.58
N THR A 163 8.92 -5.69 -12.37
CA THR A 163 8.78 -5.54 -13.82
C THR A 163 7.30 -5.56 -14.19
N LEU A 164 6.86 -4.52 -14.89
CA LEU A 164 5.52 -4.39 -15.42
C LEU A 164 5.42 -5.11 -16.76
N TYR A 165 4.39 -5.93 -16.92
CA TYR A 165 4.08 -6.67 -18.13
C TYR A 165 2.65 -6.41 -18.59
N ALA A 166 2.50 -6.18 -19.89
CA ALA A 166 1.23 -6.27 -20.61
C ALA A 166 1.44 -7.14 -21.85
N GLY A 167 0.94 -8.37 -21.85
CA GLY A 167 1.27 -9.35 -22.88
C GLY A 167 2.79 -9.48 -23.10
N PRO A 168 3.29 -9.26 -24.34
CA PRO A 168 4.72 -9.28 -24.65
C PRO A 168 5.47 -7.98 -24.32
N LEU A 169 4.77 -6.93 -23.90
CA LEU A 169 5.38 -5.64 -23.57
C LEU A 169 5.84 -5.65 -22.11
N SER A 170 7.03 -5.09 -21.85
CA SER A 170 7.54 -4.98 -20.50
C SER A 170 8.39 -3.73 -20.28
N CYS A 171 8.36 -3.20 -19.05
CA CYS A 171 9.28 -2.17 -18.57
C CYS A 171 9.56 -2.39 -17.08
N SER A 172 10.68 -1.86 -16.58
CA SER A 172 10.90 -1.87 -15.13
C SER A 172 9.99 -0.84 -14.46
N MET A 173 9.52 -1.15 -13.25
CA MET A 173 8.68 -0.20 -12.49
C MET A 173 9.44 1.10 -12.18
N ASN A 174 10.76 1.01 -11.98
CA ASN A 174 11.61 2.17 -11.81
C ASN A 174 11.59 3.10 -13.03
N ASP A 175 11.65 2.54 -14.23
CA ASP A 175 11.63 3.35 -15.46
C ASP A 175 10.27 4.05 -15.65
N LEU A 176 9.16 3.38 -15.31
CA LEU A 176 7.84 4.01 -15.26
C LEU A 176 7.81 5.14 -14.20
N GLY A 177 8.42 4.92 -13.04
CA GLY A 177 8.49 5.93 -11.96
C GLY A 177 9.22 7.19 -12.39
N ILE A 178 10.34 7.05 -13.11
CA ILE A 178 11.07 8.18 -13.69
C ILE A 178 10.18 9.00 -14.62
N LEU A 179 9.40 8.35 -15.48
CA LEU A 179 8.47 9.04 -16.38
C LEU A 179 7.38 9.79 -15.61
N LEU A 180 6.78 9.17 -14.60
CA LEU A 180 5.73 9.80 -13.81
C LEU A 180 6.22 11.03 -13.04
N SER A 181 7.42 10.96 -12.45
CA SER A 181 8.05 12.12 -11.82
C SER A 181 8.39 13.22 -12.83
N LEU A 182 8.82 12.86 -14.05
CA LEU A 182 9.05 13.83 -15.13
C LEU A 182 7.76 14.56 -15.53
N LEU A 183 6.65 13.82 -15.62
CA LEU A 183 5.33 14.38 -15.92
C LEU A 183 4.85 15.32 -14.81
N GLU A 184 5.04 14.97 -13.55
CA GLU A 184 4.67 15.80 -12.40
C GLU A 184 5.39 17.16 -12.39
N GLU A 185 6.71 17.15 -12.58
CA GLU A 185 7.52 18.37 -12.68
C GLU A 185 7.09 19.25 -13.87
N MET A 186 6.78 18.65 -15.02
CA MET A 186 6.26 19.39 -16.18
C MET A 186 4.90 20.06 -15.91
N LYS A 187 4.04 19.51 -15.05
CA LYS A 187 2.80 20.18 -14.61
C LYS A 187 3.11 21.43 -13.79
N GLY A 188 4.12 21.36 -12.90
CA GLY A 188 4.57 22.49 -12.09
C GLY A 188 5.03 23.70 -12.91
N GLU A 189 5.51 23.47 -14.14
CA GLU A 189 5.94 24.51 -15.09
C GLU A 189 4.79 25.14 -15.90
N GLY A 190 3.52 24.79 -15.63
CA GLY A 190 2.35 25.42 -16.26
C GLY A 190 1.90 24.81 -17.59
N ALA A 191 2.27 23.56 -17.88
CA ALA A 191 1.75 22.82 -19.02
C ALA A 191 0.27 22.43 -18.80
N GLU A 192 -0.61 22.71 -19.78
CA GLU A 192 -1.95 22.09 -19.83
C GLU A 192 -1.79 20.59 -20.10
N MET A 193 -1.78 19.78 -19.04
CA MET A 193 -1.63 18.34 -19.14
C MET A 193 -2.82 17.64 -18.49
N LEU A 194 -3.34 16.61 -19.16
CA LEU A 194 -4.32 15.70 -18.55
C LEU A 194 -3.68 14.98 -17.36
N ASP A 195 -4.46 14.75 -16.30
CA ASP A 195 -3.96 14.09 -15.12
C ASP A 195 -3.72 12.59 -15.39
N VAL A 196 -2.46 12.15 -15.25
CA VAL A 196 -2.15 10.73 -14.99
C VAL A 196 -3.01 10.26 -13.82
N ALA A 197 -3.46 9.00 -13.85
CA ALA A 197 -4.24 8.44 -12.76
C ALA A 197 -3.51 8.64 -11.42
N ALA A 198 -4.14 9.38 -10.49
CA ALA A 198 -3.56 9.70 -9.18
C ALA A 198 -3.09 8.45 -8.43
N SER A 199 -3.84 7.35 -8.55
CA SER A 199 -3.49 6.06 -7.94
C SER A 199 -2.18 5.46 -8.46
N ALA A 200 -1.78 5.73 -9.71
CA ALA A 200 -0.47 5.32 -10.19
C ALA A 200 0.62 6.27 -9.67
N GLN A 201 0.36 7.58 -9.62
CA GLN A 201 1.35 8.56 -9.15
C GLN A 201 1.71 8.34 -7.67
N GLU A 202 0.72 8.14 -6.79
CA GLU A 202 0.91 7.90 -5.35
C GLU A 202 1.80 6.67 -5.06
N VAL A 203 1.48 5.49 -5.62
CA VAL A 203 2.31 4.27 -5.45
C VAL A 203 3.72 4.50 -5.96
N MET A 204 3.87 5.26 -7.05
CA MET A 204 5.15 5.45 -7.70
C MET A 204 6.00 6.47 -6.96
N TRP A 205 5.41 7.49 -6.36
CA TRP A 205 6.09 8.37 -5.41
C TRP A 205 6.65 7.57 -4.22
N GLU A 206 5.82 6.74 -3.59
CA GLU A 206 6.24 5.87 -2.50
C GLU A 206 7.35 4.90 -2.93
N TYR A 207 7.19 4.27 -4.09
CA TYR A 207 8.18 3.34 -4.66
C TYR A 207 9.51 4.03 -4.93
N MET A 208 9.49 5.19 -5.58
CA MET A 208 10.71 5.97 -5.88
C MET A 208 11.39 6.47 -4.59
N LEU A 209 10.60 6.90 -3.60
CA LEU A 209 11.12 7.26 -2.27
C LEU A 209 11.82 6.07 -1.61
N MET A 210 11.26 4.87 -1.71
CA MET A 210 11.86 3.66 -1.16
C MET A 210 13.10 3.20 -1.93
N GLN A 211 13.19 3.42 -3.24
CA GLN A 211 14.35 3.01 -4.04
C GLN A 211 15.50 4.05 -4.07
N SER A 212 15.24 5.29 -3.63
CA SER A 212 16.26 6.36 -3.64
C SER A 212 17.49 6.01 -2.78
N THR A 213 18.67 6.17 -3.37
CA THR A 213 19.98 6.08 -2.68
C THR A 213 20.43 7.40 -2.06
N ASP A 214 19.78 8.52 -2.41
CA ASP A 214 20.06 9.86 -1.85
C ASP A 214 19.43 10.01 -0.44
N ARG A 215 19.24 8.92 0.30
CA ARG A 215 18.86 8.95 1.70
C ARG A 215 20.00 9.57 2.50
N THR A 216 19.72 10.66 3.20
CA THR A 216 20.59 11.16 4.25
C THR A 216 20.80 10.00 5.25
N PRO A 217 22.04 9.51 5.47
CA PRO A 217 22.28 8.47 6.46
C PRO A 217 21.82 8.96 7.83
N GLY A 218 20.81 8.30 8.41
CA GLY A 218 20.22 8.68 9.70
C GLY A 218 18.91 9.49 9.62
N ALA A 219 18.49 9.95 8.44
CA ALA A 219 17.11 10.38 8.22
C ALA A 219 16.29 9.14 7.86
N ASP A 220 15.85 8.42 8.90
CA ASP A 220 14.80 7.45 8.72
C ASP A 220 13.56 8.23 8.29
N VAL A 221 13.24 8.22 6.99
CA VAL A 221 11.96 8.75 6.54
C VAL A 221 10.94 7.77 7.11
N ASN A 222 10.48 8.05 8.32
CA ASN A 222 9.34 7.39 8.92
C ASN A 222 8.17 7.75 8.03
N TYR A 223 7.94 6.94 7.00
CA TYR A 223 6.71 7.00 6.23
C TYR A 223 5.59 6.67 7.21
N ALA A 224 5.06 7.73 7.79
CA ALA A 224 4.16 7.67 8.92
C ALA A 224 2.94 6.89 8.48
N PHE A 225 2.44 6.03 9.36
CA PHE A 225 1.25 5.23 9.07
C PHE A 225 0.05 6.10 8.67
N SER A 226 -0.06 7.32 9.21
CA SER A 226 -1.04 8.32 8.79
C SER A 226 -0.85 8.79 7.35
N ALA A 227 0.38 9.12 6.94
CA ALA A 227 0.68 9.47 5.56
C ALA A 227 0.33 8.32 4.60
N ALA A 228 0.70 7.09 4.97
CA ALA A 228 0.33 5.88 4.23
C ALA A 228 -1.18 5.74 4.03
N ILE A 229 -1.98 6.04 5.06
CA ILE A 229 -3.44 6.01 4.95
C ILE A 229 -3.95 7.12 4.04
N GLY A 230 -3.48 8.35 4.22
CA GLY A 230 -3.87 9.50 3.39
C GLY A 230 -3.59 9.27 1.91
N ASP A 231 -2.37 8.82 1.59
CA ASP A 231 -1.89 8.61 0.21
C ASP A 231 -2.56 7.40 -0.48
N THR A 232 -3.26 6.54 0.27
CA THR A 232 -3.86 5.29 -0.26
C THR A 232 -5.38 5.23 -0.11
N ILE A 233 -6.00 6.30 0.39
CA ILE A 233 -7.43 6.36 0.72
C ILE A 233 -8.34 6.07 -0.48
N ASN A 234 -7.92 6.41 -1.70
CA ASN A 234 -8.71 6.22 -2.92
C ASN A 234 -8.52 4.85 -3.60
N ARG A 235 -7.60 4.02 -3.10
CA ARG A 235 -7.38 2.67 -3.66
C ARG A 235 -8.59 1.75 -3.48
N LYS A 236 -8.74 0.76 -4.34
CA LYS A 236 -9.84 -0.20 -4.33
C LYS A 236 -9.43 -1.49 -3.63
N CYS A 237 -10.33 -1.99 -2.79
CA CYS A 237 -10.26 -3.31 -2.19
C CYS A 237 -11.68 -3.86 -2.06
N SER A 238 -11.83 -5.19 -2.01
CA SER A 238 -13.13 -5.83 -1.81
C SER A 238 -13.55 -5.80 -0.35
N ASP A 239 -12.60 -5.96 0.56
CA ASP A 239 -12.80 -5.84 2.00
C ASP A 239 -12.22 -4.51 2.48
N VAL A 240 -13.03 -3.69 3.16
CA VAL A 240 -12.57 -2.37 3.65
C VAL A 240 -11.39 -2.48 4.62
N ARG A 241 -11.23 -3.60 5.32
CA ARG A 241 -10.12 -3.85 6.25
C ARG A 241 -8.76 -3.92 5.53
N ASP A 242 -8.75 -4.27 4.25
CA ASP A 242 -7.54 -4.30 3.42
C ASP A 242 -6.89 -2.92 3.29
N LYS A 243 -7.66 -1.84 3.49
CA LYS A 243 -7.12 -0.48 3.56
C LYS A 243 -6.08 -0.27 4.64
N ILE A 244 -6.17 -1.04 5.73
CA ILE A 244 -5.19 -1.00 6.82
C ILE A 244 -4.23 -2.18 6.69
N TYR A 245 -4.75 -3.37 6.39
CA TYR A 245 -3.94 -4.60 6.34
C TYR A 245 -2.85 -4.57 5.26
N ALA A 246 -3.10 -3.96 4.10
CA ALA A 246 -2.06 -3.79 3.09
C ALA A 246 -0.92 -2.87 3.56
N LEU A 247 -1.21 -1.90 4.43
CA LEU A 247 -0.21 -0.97 4.95
C LEU A 247 0.58 -1.58 6.12
N ALA A 248 -0.01 -2.52 6.85
CA ALA A 248 0.64 -3.22 7.96
C ALA A 248 1.93 -3.94 7.53
N GLY A 249 2.02 -4.36 6.27
CA GLY A 249 3.20 -5.01 5.69
C GLY A 249 4.32 -4.07 5.27
N LEU A 250 4.16 -2.75 5.36
CA LEU A 250 5.18 -1.80 4.92
C LEU A 250 6.39 -1.73 5.87
N PRO A 251 7.62 -1.58 5.36
CA PRO A 251 8.82 -1.53 6.21
C PRO A 251 8.75 -0.46 7.32
N SER A 252 8.16 0.71 7.05
CA SER A 252 7.99 1.78 8.04
C SER A 252 6.95 1.44 9.12
N VAL A 253 5.97 0.61 8.79
CA VAL A 253 4.86 0.21 9.69
C VAL A 253 5.24 -1.03 10.52
N ARG A 254 5.98 -1.97 9.92
CA ARG A 254 6.48 -3.18 10.59
C ARG A 254 7.45 -2.91 11.74
N ARG A 255 8.08 -1.73 11.79
CA ARG A 255 9.13 -1.40 12.77
C ARG A 255 8.66 -1.27 14.21
N LEU A 256 7.35 -1.27 14.46
CA LEU A 256 6.85 -1.39 15.83
C LEU A 256 6.60 -2.84 16.19
N ASP A 257 7.02 -3.23 17.40
CA ASP A 257 6.63 -4.51 18.03
C ASP A 257 5.11 -4.69 18.16
N LEU A 258 4.33 -3.65 17.84
CA LEU A 258 2.87 -3.57 17.78
C LEU A 258 2.29 -3.87 16.40
N ALA A 259 3.10 -4.16 15.37
CA ALA A 259 2.58 -4.65 14.09
C ALA A 259 1.73 -5.93 14.26
N ALA A 260 1.94 -6.68 15.35
CA ALA A 260 1.08 -7.77 15.79
C ALA A 260 -0.40 -7.34 16.00
N ASP A 261 -0.65 -6.09 16.37
CA ASP A 261 -1.98 -5.48 16.48
C ASP A 261 -2.51 -4.95 15.14
N LEU A 262 -1.74 -4.94 14.05
CA LEU A 262 -2.27 -4.65 12.70
C LEU A 262 -2.26 -5.88 11.79
N THR A 263 -1.95 -7.05 12.35
CA THR A 263 -1.99 -8.31 11.60
C THR A 263 -3.38 -8.55 10.99
N PRO A 264 -3.44 -8.89 9.69
CA PRO A 264 -4.67 -9.28 9.01
C PRO A 264 -5.47 -10.33 9.78
N ASP A 265 -6.64 -9.93 10.27
CA ASP A 265 -7.61 -10.82 10.92
C ASP A 265 -9.01 -10.48 10.38
N TYR A 266 -9.54 -11.37 9.54
CA TYR A 266 -10.86 -11.17 8.93
C TYR A 266 -12.01 -11.65 9.83
N SER A 267 -11.72 -12.13 11.04
CA SER A 267 -12.75 -12.47 12.02
C SER A 267 -13.21 -11.27 12.85
N ILE A 268 -12.39 -10.21 12.91
CA ILE A 268 -12.69 -9.00 13.69
C ILE A 268 -13.57 -8.03 12.92
N SER A 269 -14.31 -7.20 13.66
CA SER A 269 -15.14 -6.15 13.07
C SER A 269 -14.32 -4.94 12.60
N VAL A 270 -14.91 -4.06 11.80
CA VAL A 270 -14.26 -2.82 11.36
C VAL A 270 -14.02 -1.85 12.53
N GLU A 271 -14.89 -1.88 13.54
CA GLU A 271 -14.73 -1.12 14.78
C GLU A 271 -13.53 -1.61 15.60
N GLU A 272 -13.32 -2.93 15.68
CA GLU A 272 -12.14 -3.51 16.32
C GLU A 272 -10.86 -3.10 15.59
N LEU A 273 -10.88 -3.10 14.25
CA LEU A 273 -9.73 -2.68 13.45
C LEU A 273 -9.45 -1.17 13.59
N TYR A 274 -10.49 -0.35 13.71
CA TYR A 274 -10.36 1.09 13.96
C TYR A 274 -9.65 1.35 15.29
N VAL A 275 -10.09 0.70 16.37
CA VAL A 275 -9.45 0.79 17.70
C VAL A 275 -7.98 0.33 17.65
N ARG A 276 -7.70 -0.80 17.00
CA ARG A 276 -6.32 -1.31 16.82
C ARG A 276 -5.44 -0.33 16.05
N SER A 277 -6.00 0.32 15.02
CA SER A 277 -5.30 1.32 14.20
C SER A 277 -4.96 2.58 14.98
N LEU A 278 -5.88 3.03 15.84
CA LEU A 278 -5.64 4.19 16.71
C LEU A 278 -4.61 3.89 17.80
N ALA A 279 -4.70 2.74 18.47
CA ALA A 279 -3.69 2.34 19.47
C ALA A 279 -2.29 2.23 18.86
N TYR A 280 -2.19 1.69 17.64
CA TYR A 280 -0.95 1.65 16.88
C TYR A 280 -0.43 3.06 16.55
N TYR A 281 -1.30 3.93 16.04
CA TYR A 281 -0.95 5.31 15.67
C TYR A 281 -0.50 6.13 16.88
N GLU A 282 -1.17 5.96 18.01
CA GLU A 282 -0.81 6.58 19.28
C GLU A 282 0.58 6.15 19.76
N THR A 283 0.90 4.86 19.68
CA THR A 283 2.21 4.38 20.12
C THR A 283 3.36 4.84 19.21
N GLN A 284 3.09 5.02 17.90
CA GLN A 284 4.06 5.65 16.99
C GLN A 284 4.50 7.03 17.52
N PHE A 285 3.55 7.83 18.00
CA PHE A 285 3.85 9.16 18.54
C PHE A 285 4.64 9.12 19.84
N GLU A 286 4.22 8.30 20.81
CA GLU A 286 4.91 8.20 22.09
C GLU A 286 6.39 7.82 21.92
N ARG A 287 6.70 6.94 20.96
CA ARG A 287 8.09 6.49 20.70
C ARG A 287 8.94 7.52 19.98
N GLN A 288 8.36 8.37 19.13
CA GLN A 288 9.12 9.39 18.40
C GLN A 288 9.50 10.58 19.29
N GLY A 289 8.91 10.70 20.50
CA GLY A 289 9.19 11.82 21.41
C GLY A 289 8.75 13.18 20.84
N GLU A 290 8.04 13.15 19.73
CA GLU A 290 7.48 14.31 19.05
C GLU A 290 6.08 14.54 19.59
N LEU A 291 5.77 15.79 19.94
CA LEU A 291 4.40 16.23 20.16
C LEU A 291 3.86 16.68 18.80
N PRO A 292 3.18 15.82 18.02
CA PRO A 292 2.48 16.28 16.83
C PRO A 292 1.54 17.41 17.22
N SER A 293 1.38 18.40 16.34
CA SER A 293 0.37 19.42 16.59
C SER A 293 -1.00 18.75 16.71
N ALA A 294 -1.82 19.30 17.61
CA ALA A 294 -3.23 18.97 17.82
C ALA A 294 -3.99 18.61 16.51
N TRP A 295 -3.71 19.38 15.46
CA TRP A 295 -4.31 19.25 14.14
C TRP A 295 -3.90 17.97 13.39
N VAL A 296 -2.61 17.57 13.42
CA VAL A 296 -2.11 16.36 12.73
C VAL A 296 -2.71 15.09 13.34
N VAL A 297 -2.83 15.07 14.68
CA VAL A 297 -3.48 13.97 15.40
C VAL A 297 -4.94 13.84 14.97
N ARG A 298 -5.66 14.96 14.98
CA ARG A 298 -7.07 15.02 14.57
C ARG A 298 -7.28 14.53 13.14
N ASP A 299 -6.50 15.06 12.20
CA ASP A 299 -6.64 14.72 10.78
C ASP A 299 -6.46 13.22 10.55
N SER A 300 -5.43 12.63 11.15
CA SER A 300 -5.17 11.19 11.01
C SER A 300 -6.24 10.32 11.66
N VAL A 301 -6.76 10.69 12.83
CA VAL A 301 -7.88 9.98 13.47
C VAL A 301 -9.12 9.97 12.56
N GLN A 302 -9.39 11.10 11.90
CA GLN A 302 -10.50 11.24 10.95
C GLN A 302 -10.24 10.47 9.65
N GLN A 303 -9.00 10.48 9.14
CA GLN A 303 -8.61 9.71 7.96
C GLN A 303 -8.76 8.20 8.20
N ILE A 304 -8.30 7.67 9.34
CA ILE A 304 -8.46 6.25 9.69
C ILE A 304 -9.97 5.92 9.79
N ALA A 305 -10.76 6.77 10.44
CA ALA A 305 -12.19 6.57 10.58
C ALA A 305 -12.91 6.55 9.21
N GLY A 306 -12.63 7.56 8.37
CA GLY A 306 -13.20 7.69 7.03
C GLY A 306 -12.82 6.52 6.13
N THR A 307 -11.57 6.06 6.21
CA THR A 307 -11.05 4.91 5.47
C THR A 307 -11.81 3.62 5.81
N LEU A 308 -12.17 3.42 7.07
CA LEU A 308 -12.92 2.25 7.55
C LEU A 308 -14.45 2.45 7.52
N GLY A 309 -14.94 3.60 7.07
CA GLY A 309 -16.38 3.94 7.08
C GLY A 309 -16.97 4.08 8.49
N ILE A 310 -16.13 4.33 9.50
CA ILE A 310 -16.56 4.52 10.88
C ILE A 310 -16.97 5.98 11.09
N VAL A 311 -18.16 6.16 11.67
CA VAL A 311 -18.60 7.44 12.24
C VAL A 311 -18.44 7.32 13.74
N PRO A 312 -17.34 7.80 14.35
CA PRO A 312 -17.04 7.39 15.72
C PRO A 312 -17.92 8.10 16.76
N ASP A 313 -18.69 9.13 16.40
CA ASP A 313 -19.76 9.70 17.24
C ASP A 313 -21.13 9.05 17.07
N SER A 314 -21.27 8.11 16.15
CA SER A 314 -22.56 7.44 15.94
C SER A 314 -22.99 6.71 17.21
N SER A 315 -24.30 6.74 17.49
CA SER A 315 -24.87 6.04 18.65
C SER A 315 -24.53 4.54 18.63
N ALA A 316 -24.47 3.94 17.45
CA ALA A 316 -24.07 2.55 17.23
C ALA A 316 -22.62 2.29 17.66
N PHE A 317 -21.65 3.02 17.11
CA PHE A 317 -20.25 2.84 17.47
C PHE A 317 -20.01 3.11 18.96
N ARG A 318 -20.63 4.15 19.52
CA ARG A 318 -20.50 4.47 20.95
C ARG A 318 -21.11 3.41 21.86
N ALA A 319 -22.21 2.79 21.45
CA ALA A 319 -22.78 1.67 22.18
C ALA A 319 -21.86 0.44 22.13
N TRP A 320 -21.31 0.13 20.96
CA TRP A 320 -20.33 -0.94 20.78
C TRP A 320 -19.07 -0.72 21.63
N LEU A 321 -18.51 0.49 21.62
CA LEU A 321 -17.30 0.83 22.38
C LEU A 321 -17.54 0.63 23.89
N ARG A 322 -18.64 1.17 24.44
CA ARG A 322 -18.98 0.98 25.87
C ARG A 322 -19.14 -0.48 26.29
N GLN A 323 -19.58 -1.36 25.39
CA GLN A 323 -19.75 -2.79 25.68
C GLN A 323 -18.44 -3.57 25.65
N THR A 324 -17.45 -3.08 24.89
CA THR A 324 -16.17 -3.75 24.67
C THR A 324 -15.05 -3.18 25.53
N THR A 325 -15.19 -1.95 26.03
CA THR A 325 -14.25 -1.33 26.97
C THR A 325 -14.22 -2.06 28.32
N THR A 326 -13.02 -2.41 28.78
CA THR A 326 -12.74 -3.07 30.06
C THR A 326 -11.74 -2.25 30.89
N ASP A 327 -11.39 -2.76 32.07
CA ASP A 327 -10.32 -2.21 32.92
C ASP A 327 -10.47 -0.71 33.22
N ASN A 328 -11.71 -0.31 33.57
CA ASN A 328 -12.09 1.07 33.87
C ASN A 328 -11.77 2.06 32.73
N GLY A 329 -11.87 1.64 31.47
CA GLY A 329 -11.59 2.50 30.32
C GLY A 329 -10.22 2.29 29.69
N GLN A 330 -9.36 1.47 30.28
CA GLN A 330 -7.96 1.35 29.86
C GLN A 330 -7.71 0.29 28.77
N ALA A 331 -8.71 -0.53 28.45
CA ALA A 331 -8.56 -1.56 27.41
C ALA A 331 -9.86 -1.76 26.63
N VAL A 332 -9.75 -2.25 25.40
CA VAL A 332 -10.88 -2.77 24.62
C VAL A 332 -10.68 -4.27 24.43
N ARG A 333 -11.67 -5.06 24.85
CA ARG A 333 -11.68 -6.50 24.67
C ARG A 333 -12.19 -6.85 23.27
N LEU A 334 -11.35 -7.54 22.51
CA LEU A 334 -11.67 -8.07 21.20
C LEU A 334 -12.56 -9.32 21.31
N SER A 335 -13.25 -9.62 20.21
CA SER A 335 -14.03 -10.84 19.99
C SER A 335 -13.21 -12.13 20.22
N SER A 336 -11.90 -12.09 19.95
CA SER A 336 -10.95 -13.19 20.23
C SER A 336 -10.60 -13.36 21.72
N GLY A 337 -11.01 -12.43 22.58
CA GLY A 337 -10.64 -12.36 24.00
C GLY A 337 -9.33 -11.63 24.29
N ARG A 338 -8.54 -11.29 23.25
CA ARG A 338 -7.36 -10.41 23.39
C ARG A 338 -7.81 -9.00 23.79
N GLN A 339 -6.95 -8.30 24.52
CA GLN A 339 -7.17 -6.89 24.88
C GLN A 339 -6.23 -5.98 24.08
N VAL A 340 -6.76 -4.86 23.63
CA VAL A 340 -6.01 -3.75 23.05
C VAL A 340 -5.80 -2.70 24.14
N ASP A 341 -4.55 -2.32 24.40
CA ASP A 341 -4.22 -1.24 25.32
C ASP A 341 -4.74 0.10 24.76
N CYS A 342 -5.54 0.78 25.57
CA CYS A 342 -6.21 2.03 25.22
C CYS A 342 -5.81 3.16 26.17
N SER A 343 -4.72 3.02 26.92
CA SER A 343 -4.31 3.95 27.98
C SER A 343 -3.74 5.29 27.49
N GLY A 344 -3.47 5.41 26.19
CA GLY A 344 -3.04 6.66 25.56
C GLY A 344 -4.15 7.70 25.41
N ILE A 345 -3.75 8.96 25.20
CA ILE A 345 -4.65 10.12 25.20
C ILE A 345 -5.74 10.08 24.12
N ILE A 346 -5.41 9.69 22.89
CA ILE A 346 -6.34 9.57 21.75
C ILE A 346 -7.40 8.53 22.09
N MET A 347 -6.97 7.38 22.60
CA MET A 347 -7.88 6.31 22.97
C MET A 347 -8.74 6.66 24.19
N GLN A 348 -8.17 7.30 25.21
CA GLN A 348 -8.94 7.78 26.37
C GLN A 348 -9.97 8.85 25.98
N ASP A 349 -9.62 9.74 25.06
CA ASP A 349 -10.55 10.74 24.53
C ASP A 349 -11.67 10.07 23.75
N LEU A 350 -11.36 9.11 22.87
CA LEU A 350 -12.36 8.32 22.14
C LEU A 350 -13.37 7.63 23.06
N VAL A 351 -12.88 7.05 24.17
CA VAL A 351 -13.70 6.36 25.18
C VAL A 351 -14.55 7.35 25.97
N THR A 352 -14.00 8.51 26.34
CA THR A 352 -14.64 9.46 27.28
C THR A 352 -15.52 10.49 26.57
N ASN A 353 -14.97 11.18 25.58
CA ASN A 353 -15.58 12.35 24.94
C ASN A 353 -15.99 12.04 23.49
N GLY A 354 -15.17 11.27 22.79
CA GLY A 354 -15.32 10.96 21.39
C GLY A 354 -14.09 11.04 20.54
N PRO A 355 -14.20 10.61 19.28
CA PRO A 355 -13.19 10.97 18.30
C PRO A 355 -13.03 12.50 18.29
N LEU A 356 -11.85 12.95 17.89
CA LEU A 356 -11.53 14.35 17.65
C LEU A 356 -12.34 14.91 16.46
N THR A 357 -13.65 15.08 16.61
CA THR A 357 -14.60 15.48 15.56
C THR A 357 -15.16 16.88 15.77
N ARG A 358 -15.14 17.39 17.02
CA ARG A 358 -15.68 18.72 17.34
C ARG A 358 -14.77 19.85 16.82
N SER A 359 -15.42 20.96 16.44
CA SER A 359 -14.80 22.19 15.93
C SER A 359 -14.05 23.00 16.99
N GLU A 360 -14.13 22.61 18.25
CA GLU A 360 -13.34 23.18 19.33
C GLU A 360 -12.00 22.45 19.35
N GLU A 361 -10.90 23.19 19.25
CA GLU A 361 -9.56 22.64 19.47
C GLU A 361 -9.61 21.82 20.77
N PRO A 362 -9.19 20.54 20.75
CA PRO A 362 -9.19 19.73 21.96
C PRO A 362 -8.35 20.44 23.01
N GLU A 363 -8.86 20.54 24.24
CA GLU A 363 -8.05 20.85 25.40
C GLU A 363 -7.07 19.68 25.57
N PHE A 364 -5.94 19.72 24.86
CA PHE A 364 -4.98 18.63 24.91
C PHE A 364 -4.37 18.58 26.30
N TYR A 365 -4.36 17.38 26.88
CA TYR A 365 -3.71 17.14 28.14
C TYR A 365 -2.31 16.57 27.89
N TYR A 366 -1.25 17.26 28.26
CA TYR A 366 0.09 16.64 28.26
C TYR A 366 0.27 15.79 29.52
N ARG A 367 0.77 14.55 29.39
CA ARG A 367 1.13 13.72 30.56
C ARG A 367 2.55 14.08 31.00
N GLY A 368 2.65 14.82 32.10
CA GLY A 368 3.94 15.15 32.70
C GLY A 368 4.69 13.91 33.18
N ILE A 369 6.00 14.06 33.42
CA ILE A 369 6.91 12.99 33.88
C ILE A 369 6.43 12.33 35.20
N SER A 370 5.54 12.99 35.95
CA SER A 370 4.88 12.47 37.16
C SER A 370 3.65 11.58 36.88
N GLY A 371 3.25 11.39 35.62
CA GLY A 371 2.03 10.68 35.23
C GLY A 371 0.75 11.51 35.32
N ALA A 372 0.82 12.78 35.72
CA ALA A 372 -0.31 13.70 35.80
C ALA A 372 -0.60 14.37 34.45
N TRP A 373 -1.89 14.54 34.15
CA TRP A 373 -2.39 15.16 32.93
C TRP A 373 -2.56 16.67 33.12
N PHE A 374 -2.05 17.47 32.18
CA PHE A 374 -2.04 18.94 32.24
C PHE A 374 -2.73 19.53 31.00
N GLN A 375 -3.79 20.30 31.24
CA GLN A 375 -4.54 21.01 30.21
C GLN A 375 -3.68 22.12 29.58
N ILE A 376 -3.64 22.18 28.24
CA ILE A 376 -3.03 23.27 27.48
C ILE A 376 -4.01 24.43 27.35
#